data_AF-A0A9D5GLT4-F1
#
_entry.id   AF-A0A9D5GLT4-F1
#
_cell.length_a   1.000
_cell.length_b   1.000
_cell.length_c   1.000
_cell.angle_alpha   90.00
_cell.angle_beta   90.00
_cell.angle_gamma   90.00
#
_symmetry.space_group_name_H-M   'P 1'
#
loop_
_entity.id
_entity.type
_entity.pdbx_description
1 polymer ?
#
loop_
_entity_poly.entity_id
_entity_poly.type
_entity_poly.pdbx_seq_one_letter_code
_entity_poly.pdbx_strand_id
1 'polypeptide(L)' 'MEEFNICNFEVDHIIPKSKGGGDYYENYPLLCGNGNRVKGDRPTEYLRIKIKTRDSFR' A
#
# COMPACT_ATOMS: atom_id res chain seq x y z
N MET A 1 1.45 26.20 9.09
CA MET A 1 0.63 25.05 8.63
C MET A 1 1.57 24.20 7.81
N GLU A 2 1.80 22.96 8.22
CA GLU A 2 2.70 22.06 7.52
C GLU A 2 1.93 21.44 6.34
N GLU A 3 2.30 21.84 5.13
CA GLU A 3 1.64 21.42 3.90
C GLU A 3 2.13 20.00 3.56
N PHE A 4 1.26 19.00 3.71
CA PHE A 4 1.59 17.62 3.33
C PHE A 4 1.68 17.53 1.80
N ASN A 5 2.89 17.65 1.28
CA ASN A 5 3.16 17.48 -0.15
C ASN A 5 2.69 16.09 -0.60
N ILE A 6 1.76 16.06 -1.57
CA ILE A 6 1.29 14.85 -2.23
C ILE A 6 2.40 14.41 -3.22
N CYS A 7 3.46 13.80 -2.69
CA CYS A 7 4.59 13.34 -3.47
C CYS A 7 4.82 11.83 -3.30
N ASN A 8 5.33 11.19 -4.35
CA ASN A 8 5.70 9.77 -4.37
C ASN A 8 4.53 8.80 -4.20
N PHE A 9 3.43 9.02 -4.90
CA PHE A 9 2.39 8.00 -5.03
C PHE A 9 2.70 7.06 -6.18
N GLU A 10 2.41 5.78 -5.97
CA GLU A 10 2.68 4.70 -6.90
C GLU A 10 1.41 3.87 -7.04
N VAL A 11 1.10 3.46 -8.27
CA VAL A 11 0.07 2.46 -8.54
C VAL A 11 0.67 1.09 -8.22
N ASP A 12 -0.02 0.29 -7.42
CA ASP A 12 0.43 -1.04 -7.00
C ASP A 12 -0.74 -2.03 -7.07
N HIS A 13 -0.48 -3.33 -6.93
CA HIS A 13 -1.52 -4.36 -6.96
C HIS A 13 -2.03 -4.74 -5.55
N ILE A 14 -3.35 -4.81 -5.32
CA ILE A 14 -3.93 -5.29 -4.04
C ILE A 14 -3.43 -6.71 -3.74
N ILE A 15 -3.57 -7.58 -4.73
CA ILE A 15 -3.00 -8.92 -4.76
C ILE A 15 -1.82 -8.86 -5.73
N PRO A 16 -0.57 -9.10 -5.29
CA PRO A 16 0.60 -9.06 -6.15
C PRO A 16 0.53 -10.08 -7.30
N LYS A 17 1.13 -9.74 -8.44
CA LYS A 17 1.26 -10.68 -9.59
C LYS A 17 1.90 -12.00 -9.19
N SER A 18 2.94 -11.95 -8.35
CA SER A 18 3.64 -13.14 -7.83
C SER A 18 2.77 -14.05 -6.95
N LYS A 19 1.58 -13.58 -6.55
CA LYS A 19 0.59 -14.31 -5.74
C LYS A 19 -0.73 -14.55 -6.50
N GLY A 20 -0.72 -14.41 -7.83
CA GLY A 20 -1.89 -14.67 -8.68
C GLY A 20 -2.84 -13.49 -8.85
N GLY A 21 -2.46 -12.28 -8.45
CA GLY A 21 -3.24 -11.08 -8.75
C GLY A 21 -3.13 -10.67 -10.21
N GLY A 22 -4.26 -10.25 -10.79
CA GLY A 22 -4.37 -9.89 -12.20
C GLY A 22 -4.25 -8.40 -12.48
N ASP A 23 -4.16 -8.08 -13.76
CA ASP A 23 -4.14 -6.70 -14.27
C ASP A 23 -5.57 -6.25 -14.59
N TYR A 24 -6.30 -5.83 -13.56
CA TYR A 24 -7.66 -5.29 -13.68
C TYR A 24 -7.82 -4.08 -12.75
N TYR A 25 -8.73 -3.17 -13.11
CA TYR A 25 -8.84 -1.84 -12.49
C TYR A 25 -9.00 -1.91 -10.97
N GLU A 26 -9.80 -2.86 -10.47
CA GLU A 26 -10.09 -3.07 -9.06
C GLU A 26 -8.88 -3.60 -8.27
N ASN A 27 -7.88 -4.16 -8.95
CA ASN A 27 -6.63 -4.59 -8.31
C ASN A 27 -5.63 -3.44 -8.15
N TYR A 28 -5.92 -2.21 -8.60
CA TYR A 28 -4.95 -1.10 -8.60
C TYR A 28 -5.27 0.02 -7.60
N PRO A 29 -4.80 -0.07 -6.34
CA PRO A 29 -4.79 1.05 -5.41
C PRO A 29 -3.65 2.03 -5.71
N LEU A 30 -3.88 3.28 -5.29
CA LEU A 30 -2.82 4.27 -5.13
C LEU A 30 -2.19 4.13 -3.73
N LEU A 31 -0.88 3.95 -3.65
CA LEU A 31 -0.12 3.88 -2.40
C LEU A 31 0.96 4.95 -2.34
N CYS A 32 1.30 5.43 -1.15
CA CYS A 32 2.53 6.21 -0.98
C CYS A 32 3.75 5.29 -1.12
N GLY A 33 4.87 5.80 -1.62
CA GLY A 33 6.06 4.98 -1.93
C GLY A 33 6.68 4.31 -0.71
N ASN A 34 6.49 4.87 0.49
CA ASN A 34 6.86 4.17 1.74
C ASN A 34 5.91 2.98 2.01
N GLY A 35 4.60 3.19 1.84
CA GLY A 35 3.60 2.14 1.98
C GLY A 35 3.80 1.01 0.97
N ASN A 36 4.12 1.36 -0.29
CA ASN A 36 4.42 0.38 -1.34
C ASN A 36 5.65 -0.46 -0.98
N ARG A 37 6.75 0.18 -0.55
CA ARG A 37 7.95 -0.52 -0.08
C ARG A 37 7.70 -1.44 1.12
N VAL A 38 6.91 -1.00 2.10
CA VAL A 38 6.56 -1.83 3.28
C VAL A 38 5.67 -3.02 2.87
N LYS A 39 4.71 -2.81 1.96
CA LYS A 39 3.84 -3.85 1.44
C LYS A 39 4.66 -4.92 0.71
N GLY A 40 5.50 -4.51 -0.24
CA GLY A 40 6.30 -5.41 -1.06
C GLY A 40 5.43 -6.40 -1.83
N ASP A 41 5.82 -7.68 -1.83
CA ASP A 41 5.11 -8.78 -2.51
C ASP A 41 3.96 -9.37 -1.68
N ARG A 42 3.44 -8.64 -0.69
CA ARG A 42 2.34 -9.09 0.18
C ARG A 42 1.02 -8.43 -0.23
N PRO A 43 -0.13 -9.06 0.04
CA PRO A 43 -1.44 -8.44 -0.17
C PRO A 43 -1.59 -7.16 0.66
N THR A 44 -2.42 -6.22 0.19
CA THR A 44 -2.69 -4.94 0.90
C THR A 44 -3.15 -5.12 2.34
N GLU A 45 -3.76 -6.27 2.69
CA GLU A 45 -4.14 -6.57 4.08
C GLU A 45 -2.93 -6.58 5.04
N TYR A 46 -1.75 -7.01 4.58
CA TYR A 46 -0.52 -6.93 5.39
C TYR A 46 -0.18 -5.48 5.78
N LEU A 47 -0.28 -4.55 4.81
CA LEU A 47 -0.04 -3.14 5.07
C LEU A 47 -1.11 -2.56 6.01
N ARG A 48 -2.39 -2.94 5.84
CA ARG A 48 -3.48 -2.51 6.74
C ARG A 48 -3.24 -2.95 8.18
N ILE A 49 -2.83 -4.20 8.40
CA ILE A 49 -2.49 -4.71 9.74
C ILE A 49 -1.32 -3.91 10.32
N LYS A 50 -0.24 -3.68 9.56
CA LYS A 50 0.92 -2.88 10.03
C LYS A 50 0.53 -1.47 10.46
N ILE A 51 -0.35 -0.80 9.70
CA ILE A 51 -0.86 0.54 10.05
C ILE A 51 -1.67 0.47 11.34
N LYS A 52 -2.63 -0.45 11.45
CA LYS A 52 -3.44 -0.65 12.66
C LYS A 52 -2.59 -0.93 13.89
N THR A 53 -1.59 -1.80 13.76
CA THR A 53 -0.66 -2.12 14.86
C THR A 53 0.10 -0.87 15.29
N ARG A 54 0.68 -0.11 14.35
CA ARG A 54 1.38 1.15 14.67
C ARG A 54 0.48 2.13 15.42
N ASP A 55 -0.76 2.30 14.95
CA ASP A 55 -1.69 3.28 15.51
C ASP A 55 -2.24 2.85 16.88
N SER A 56 -2.22 1.54 17.19
CA SER A 56 -2.59 1.01 18.52
C SER A 56 -1.53 1.25 19.60
N PHE A 57 -0.29 1.57 19.20
CA PHE A 57 0.83 1.89 20.10
C PHE A 57 1.16 3.40 20.10
N ARG A 58 0.29 4.24 19.54
CA ARG A 58 0.39 5.70 19.52
C ARG A 58 -0.54 6.31 20.55
#